data_AF-A0A562I9J5-F1
#
_entry.id   AF-A0A562I9J5-F1
#
_cell.length_a   1.000
_cell.length_b   1.000
_cell.length_c   1.000
_cell.angle_alpha   90.00
_cell.angle_beta   90.00
_cell.angle_gamma   90.00
#
_symmetry.space_group_name_H-M   'P 1'
#
loop_
_entity.id
_entity.type
_entity.pdbx_description
1 polymer ?
#
loop_
_entity_poly.entity_id
_entity_poly.type
_entity_poly.pdbx_seq_one_letter_code
_entity_poly.pdbx_strand_id
1 'polypeptide(L)'
;MSQAPQNVDNAETVETRGDERIDLLRADTNNDGRTDVWVVDTDGDGRADLFQFDTDHDGKVDVTMVDLDEDGTPDEVVDGDGGLPPEQLPPTVQV
;
A
#
# COMPACT_ATOMS: atom_id res chain seq x y z
N MET A 1 6.09 34.50 -2.83
CA MET A 1 5.88 33.16 -3.39
C MET A 1 5.79 32.23 -2.21
N SER A 2 4.57 31.94 -1.77
CA SER A 2 4.28 31.24 -0.52
C SER A 2 4.46 29.74 -0.75
N GLN A 3 5.51 29.16 -0.20
CA GLN A 3 5.64 27.71 -0.05
C GLN A 3 5.36 27.39 1.41
N ALA A 4 4.23 26.75 1.66
CA ALA A 4 3.90 26.03 2.87
C ALA A 4 2.80 25.01 2.52
N PRO A 5 2.73 23.85 3.18
CA PRO A 5 3.45 23.48 4.40
C PRO A 5 4.45 22.33 4.19
N GLN A 6 5.44 22.28 5.07
CA GLN A 6 6.16 21.05 5.36
C GLN A 6 5.18 20.17 6.13
N ASN A 7 4.68 19.10 5.50
CA ASN A 7 3.84 18.11 6.18
C ASN A 7 4.65 17.51 7.33
N VAL A 8 4.20 17.81 8.53
CA VAL A 8 4.76 17.36 9.80
C VAL A 8 3.92 16.17 10.25
N ASP A 9 4.05 15.06 9.55
CA ASP A 9 3.48 13.79 10.00
C ASP A 9 4.64 12.84 10.23
N ASN A 10 5.24 13.01 11.40
CA ASN A 10 6.29 12.19 12.00
C ASN A 10 5.70 10.84 12.49
N ALA A 11 4.99 10.14 11.61
CA ALA A 11 4.82 8.70 11.70
C ALA A 11 5.82 8.10 10.71
N GLU A 12 6.36 6.92 11.00
CA GLU A 12 7.29 6.21 10.11
C GLU A 12 6.53 5.70 8.89
N THR A 13 6.01 6.62 8.07
CA THR A 13 5.33 6.33 6.82
C THR A 13 6.39 5.96 5.79
N VAL A 14 6.23 4.79 5.18
CA VAL A 14 7.06 4.35 4.07
C VAL A 14 7.04 5.43 2.97
N GLU A 15 8.21 5.77 2.43
CA GLU A 15 8.29 6.77 1.36
C GLU A 15 7.81 6.12 0.06
N THR A 16 6.70 6.60 -0.50
CA THR A 16 6.18 6.19 -1.81
C THR A 16 6.52 7.22 -2.88
N ARG A 17 6.29 6.88 -4.14
CA ARG A 17 6.65 7.74 -5.27
C ARG A 17 5.77 8.98 -5.40
N GLY A 18 4.52 8.89 -4.97
CA GLY A 18 3.61 10.02 -4.87
C GLY A 18 2.78 10.00 -3.59
N ASP A 19 1.97 11.05 -3.43
CA ASP A 19 1.03 11.22 -2.32
C ASP A 19 -0.39 10.71 -2.65
N GLU A 20 -0.61 10.23 -3.89
CA GLU A 20 -1.91 9.66 -4.28
C GLU A 20 -2.02 8.21 -3.79
N ARG A 21 -3.24 7.69 -3.72
CA ARG A 21 -3.50 6.27 -3.46
C ARG A 21 -4.53 5.82 -4.48
N ILE A 22 -4.09 5.00 -5.43
CA ILE A 22 -4.97 4.38 -6.42
C ILE A 22 -4.90 2.86 -6.20
N ASP A 23 -5.95 2.28 -5.62
CA ASP A 23 -6.04 0.82 -5.48
C ASP A 23 -6.26 0.16 -6.85
N LEU A 24 -5.20 -0.43 -7.40
CA LEU A 24 -5.25 -1.18 -8.65
C LEU A 24 -5.85 -2.57 -8.46
N LEU A 25 -5.49 -3.25 -7.38
CA LEU A 25 -5.98 -4.59 -7.06
C LEU A 25 -6.18 -4.76 -5.56
N ARG A 26 -7.27 -5.45 -5.22
CA ARG A 26 -7.57 -5.96 -3.89
C ARG A 26 -7.93 -7.42 -4.02
N ALA A 27 -7.14 -8.31 -3.43
CA ALA A 27 -7.38 -9.75 -3.50
C ALA A 27 -7.62 -10.33 -2.10
N ASP A 28 -8.60 -11.22 -2.03
CA ASP A 28 -8.89 -12.10 -0.91
C ASP A 28 -8.36 -13.48 -1.26
N THR A 29 -7.35 -13.93 -0.52
CA THR A 29 -6.64 -15.18 -0.77
C THR A 29 -7.19 -16.35 0.04
N ASN A 30 -8.00 -16.09 1.07
CA ASN A 30 -8.54 -17.11 1.96
C ASN A 30 -10.08 -17.22 1.92
N ASN A 31 -10.77 -16.36 1.17
CA ASN A 31 -12.23 -16.25 1.05
C ASN A 31 -12.95 -15.98 2.38
N ASP A 32 -12.30 -15.28 3.31
CA ASP A 32 -12.94 -14.84 4.56
C ASP A 32 -13.78 -13.57 4.34
N GLY A 33 -13.67 -12.95 3.17
CA GLY A 33 -14.39 -11.72 2.79
C GLY A 33 -13.65 -10.44 3.18
N ARG A 34 -12.41 -10.53 3.67
CA ARG A 34 -11.48 -9.42 3.84
C ARG A 34 -10.49 -9.40 2.68
N THR A 35 -9.89 -8.25 2.47
CA THR A 35 -8.79 -8.15 1.51
C THR A 35 -7.52 -8.57 2.24
N ASP A 36 -6.74 -9.46 1.62
CA ASP A 36 -5.44 -9.89 2.14
C ASP A 36 -4.28 -9.21 1.40
N VAL A 37 -4.52 -8.77 0.16
CA VAL A 37 -3.49 -8.17 -0.70
C VAL A 37 -4.00 -6.88 -1.32
N TRP A 38 -3.23 -5.81 -1.15
CA TRP A 38 -3.46 -4.53 -1.83
C TRP A 38 -2.29 -4.22 -2.76
N VAL A 39 -2.65 -3.78 -3.95
CA VAL A 39 -1.74 -3.28 -4.96
C VAL A 39 -2.15 -1.85 -5.26
N VAL A 40 -1.26 -0.91 -4.96
CA VAL A 40 -1.53 0.51 -4.97
C VAL A 40 -0.53 1.21 -5.88
N ASP A 41 -1.04 2.16 -6.65
CA ASP A 41 -0.30 3.12 -7.45
C ASP A 41 -0.42 4.50 -6.78
N THR A 42 0.72 5.08 -6.39
CA THR A 42 0.77 6.36 -5.69
C THR A 42 1.13 7.55 -6.57
N ASP A 43 1.62 7.32 -7.79
CA ASP A 43 2.00 8.37 -8.73
C ASP A 43 1.04 8.53 -9.92
N GLY A 44 0.09 7.59 -10.07
CA GLY A 44 -0.97 7.61 -11.04
C GLY A 44 -0.54 7.26 -12.46
N ASP A 45 0.62 6.63 -12.63
CA ASP A 45 1.14 6.25 -13.94
C ASP A 45 0.56 4.91 -14.45
N GLY A 46 -0.16 4.18 -13.58
CA GLY A 46 -0.78 2.89 -13.86
C GLY A 46 0.10 1.68 -13.52
N ARG A 47 1.24 1.88 -12.88
CA ARG A 47 2.11 0.85 -12.32
C ARG A 47 2.03 0.91 -10.81
N ALA A 48 2.12 -0.26 -10.19
CA ALA A 48 2.06 -0.35 -8.75
C ALA A 48 3.46 -0.14 -8.17
N ASP A 49 3.59 0.82 -7.28
CA ASP A 49 4.79 1.07 -6.48
C ASP A 49 4.61 0.65 -5.02
N LEU A 50 3.38 0.41 -4.56
CA LEU A 50 3.08 0.02 -3.18
C LEU A 50 2.29 -1.30 -3.12
N PHE A 51 2.80 -2.25 -2.35
CA PHE A 51 2.18 -3.56 -2.16
C PHE A 51 2.03 -3.86 -0.67
N GLN A 52 0.83 -4.24 -0.25
CA GLN A 52 0.55 -4.54 1.16
C GLN A 52 -0.04 -5.94 1.27
N PHE A 53 0.38 -6.67 2.30
CA PHE A 53 -0.01 -8.04 2.54
C PHE A 53 -0.43 -8.24 3.99
N ASP A 54 -1.59 -8.84 4.18
CA ASP A 54 -2.07 -9.43 5.42
C ASP A 54 -1.78 -10.93 5.36
N THR A 55 -0.85 -11.38 6.19
CA THR A 55 -0.38 -12.78 6.20
C THR A 55 -1.05 -13.61 7.28
N ASP A 56 -1.50 -12.95 8.35
CA ASP A 56 -2.21 -13.58 9.47
C ASP A 56 -3.74 -13.54 9.30
N HIS A 57 -4.22 -12.82 8.29
CA HIS A 57 -5.61 -12.64 7.89
C HIS A 57 -6.47 -12.01 8.99
N ASP A 58 -5.88 -11.12 9.79
CA ASP A 58 -6.60 -10.40 10.85
C ASP A 58 -7.34 -9.14 10.34
N GLY A 59 -7.16 -8.80 9.06
CA GLY A 59 -7.70 -7.61 8.41
C GLY A 59 -6.81 -6.37 8.56
N LYS A 60 -5.54 -6.54 8.97
CA LYS A 60 -4.51 -5.50 8.99
C LYS A 60 -3.32 -5.95 8.14
N VAL A 61 -2.58 -4.97 7.66
CA VAL A 61 -1.35 -5.23 6.92
C VAL A 61 -0.26 -5.65 7.89
N ASP A 62 0.34 -6.80 7.60
CA ASP A 62 1.51 -7.34 8.28
C ASP A 62 2.82 -6.94 7.60
N VAL A 63 2.79 -6.72 6.28
CA VAL A 63 3.97 -6.38 5.50
C VAL A 63 3.61 -5.40 4.40
N THR A 64 4.34 -4.30 4.34
CA THR A 64 4.29 -3.31 3.26
C THR A 64 5.59 -3.37 2.48
N MET A 65 5.50 -3.42 1.16
CA MET A 65 6.63 -3.37 0.24
C MET A 65 6.45 -2.18 -0.69
N VAL A 66 7.54 -1.46 -0.96
CA VAL A 66 7.57 -0.34 -1.89
C VAL A 66 8.65 -0.56 -2.94
N ASP A 67 8.27 -0.36 -4.19
CA ASP A 67 9.11 -0.44 -5.39
C ASP A 67 9.15 0.96 -6.02
N LEU A 68 10.22 1.72 -5.77
CA LEU A 68 10.34 3.12 -6.18
C LEU A 68 10.83 3.26 -7.63
N ASP A 69 11.57 2.25 -8.11
CA ASP A 69 12.13 2.23 -9.46
C ASP A 69 11.34 1.39 -10.48
N GLU A 70 10.28 0.73 -10.01
CA GLU A 70 9.31 -0.04 -10.77
C GLU A 70 9.96 -1.19 -11.56
N ASP A 71 11.05 -1.74 -11.03
CA ASP A 71 11.80 -2.84 -11.63
C ASP A 71 11.17 -4.22 -11.34
N GLY A 72 10.18 -4.27 -10.47
CA GLY A 72 9.49 -5.47 -10.00
C GLY A 72 10.12 -6.09 -8.75
N THR A 73 11.12 -5.44 -8.16
CA THR A 73 11.77 -5.78 -6.90
C THR A 73 11.48 -4.67 -5.90
N PRO A 74 10.99 -4.98 -4.70
CA PRO A 74 10.79 -3.95 -3.70
C PRO A 74 12.14 -3.41 -3.20
N ASP A 75 12.29 -2.09 -3.25
CA ASP A 75 13.40 -1.34 -2.66
C ASP A 75 13.30 -1.33 -1.13
N GLU A 76 12.08 -1.18 -0.61
CA GLU A 76 11.80 -1.09 0.82
C GLU A 76 10.75 -2.11 1.23
N VAL A 77 10.99 -2.78 2.36
CA VAL A 77 10.04 -3.71 2.97
C VAL A 77 9.96 -3.38 4.45
N VAL A 78 8.75 -3.11 4.91
CA VAL A 78 8.45 -2.68 6.27
C VAL A 78 7.48 -3.68 6.88
N ASP A 79 7.75 -4.06 8.13
CA ASP A 79 6.80 -4.85 8.92
C ASP A 79 5.63 -3.95 9.36
N GLY A 80 4.43 -4.44 9.12
CA GLY A 80 3.16 -3.75 9.30
C GLY A 80 2.77 -2.94 8.08
N ASP A 81 1.89 -1.99 8.33
CA ASP A 81 1.26 -1.13 7.33
C ASP A 81 2.20 -0.03 6.76
N GLY A 82 3.38 0.17 7.35
CA GLY A 82 4.28 1.25 6.93
C GLY A 82 3.62 2.64 7.06
N GLY A 83 2.68 2.79 7.99
CA GLY A 83 1.95 4.04 8.24
C GLY A 83 0.93 4.45 7.18
N LEU A 84 0.67 3.58 6.19
CA LEU A 84 -0.28 3.80 5.10
C LEU A 84 -1.49 2.84 5.18
N PRO A 85 -2.41 3.02 6.15
CA PRO A 85 -3.49 2.07 6.41
C PRO A 85 -4.36 1.89 5.16
N PRO A 86 -4.55 0.67 4.65
CA PRO A 86 -5.40 0.46 3.50
C PRO A 86 -6.85 0.76 3.85
N GLU A 87 -7.60 1.20 2.86
CA GLU A 87 -9.05 1.26 3.01
C GLU A 87 -9.60 -0.17 3.12
N GLN A 88 -10.41 -0.40 4.15
CA GLN A 88 -11.13 -1.65 4.37
C GLN A 88 -12.31 -1.78 3.41
N LEU A 89 -11.98 -1.85 2.12
CA LEU A 89 -12.90 -2.08 1.03
C LEU A 89 -13.01 -3.59 0.76
N PRO A 90 -14.17 -4.05 0.25
CA PRO A 90 -14.32 -5.43 -0.13
C PRO A 90 -13.31 -5.80 -1.23
N PRO A 91 -12.83 -7.05 -1.24
CA PRO A 91 -11.90 -7.52 -2.24
C PRO A 91 -12.54 -7.43 -3.63
N THR A 92 -11.74 -7.00 -4.60
CA THR A 92 -12.16 -6.96 -6.01
C THR A 92 -12.04 -8.34 -6.65
N VAL A 93 -11.11 -9.16 -6.14
CA VAL A 93 -10.83 -10.53 -6.58
C VAL A 93 -10.84 -11.45 -5.36
N GLN A 94 -11.48 -12.61 -5.50
CA GLN A 94 -11.43 -13.69 -4.52
C GLN A 94 -10.76 -14.89 -5.19
N VAL A 95 -9.79 -15.53 -4.52
CA VAL A 95 -8.95 -16.61 -5.07
C VAL A 95 -9.39 -17.97 -4.55
#